data_AF-A0A518WJD7-F1
#
_entry.id   AF-A0A518WJD7-F1
#
_cell.length_a   1.000
_cell.length_b   1.000
_cell.length_c   1.000
_cell.angle_alpha   90.00
_cell.angle_beta   90.00
_cell.angle_gamma   90.00
#
_symmetry.space_group_name_H-M   'P 1'
#
loop_
_entity.id
_entity.type
_entity.pdbx_description
1 polymer ?
#
loop_
_entity_poly.entity_id
_entity_poly.type
_entity_poly.pdbx_seq_one_letter_code
_entity_poly.pdbx_strand_id
1 'polypeptide(L)'
;MSIVALADADPSCGRKAYRLGVALRAGLPVPDGFVVTGPAVEPQRIAEQLDRLGGGAVAVRSSGLAEDTSTVSFAGQLETILGARSLDEILVAVRRCAASPGTERARSYRARLDPGGDGPAAAPVLVQTLVAADHAGVLFTRDPRTGADVVLINASWGLGESVVSGAVTPDEVVVAPPGDVVRLTVGTKQTRLDLRGHGLVRSPVAEADRARSCVPPDGVARLVALGRRAEGLFGTAQDVEWAVADGRVWLVQARPVTTRGGPAPATDPAVAVPLVTGVPSSPGRARGPARLVRSVEDFRRVRPGDVLVCRTTDPAWTPLFGLAAAVVTETGGILSHAAIVAREFGIPAVVGVDRAMTALTDGDPVTVDGTHGTISGGHHR
;
A
#
# COMPACT_ATOMS: atom_id res chain seq x y z
N MET A 1 14.61 26.54 13.54
CA MET A 1 14.81 25.20 12.95
C MET A 1 14.68 24.15 14.04
N SER A 2 13.61 23.36 14.03
CA SER A 2 13.27 22.50 15.17
C SER A 2 13.32 21.02 14.77
N ILE A 3 14.01 20.23 15.60
CA ILE A 3 13.69 18.82 15.72
C ILE A 3 12.59 18.73 16.76
N VAL A 4 11.51 18.04 16.44
CA VAL A 4 10.35 17.86 17.32
C VAL A 4 10.23 16.38 17.63
N ALA A 5 10.18 16.01 18.91
CA ALA A 5 9.92 14.62 19.28
C ALA A 5 8.55 14.19 18.74
N LEU A 6 8.39 12.93 18.32
CA LEU A 6 7.12 12.48 17.73
C LEU A 6 5.94 12.65 18.71
N ALA A 7 6.18 12.46 20.01
CA ALA A 7 5.21 12.69 21.07
C ALA A 7 4.73 14.15 21.14
N ASP A 8 5.53 15.10 20.67
CA ASP A 8 5.24 16.54 20.66
C ASP A 8 4.84 17.04 19.26
N ALA A 9 4.69 16.14 18.28
CA ALA A 9 4.36 16.53 16.91
C ALA A 9 3.03 17.29 16.85
N ASP A 10 3.10 18.48 16.23
CA ASP A 10 2.02 19.40 15.95
C ASP A 10 1.72 19.44 14.43
N PRO A 11 0.69 20.17 13.97
CA PRO A 11 0.35 20.23 12.54
C PRO A 11 1.47 20.72 11.62
N SER A 12 2.44 21.51 12.11
CA SER A 12 3.59 21.98 11.32
C SER A 12 4.59 20.86 10.98
N CYS A 13 4.55 19.75 11.72
CA CYS A 13 5.32 18.54 11.45
C CYS A 13 4.79 17.73 10.26
N GLY A 14 3.70 18.19 9.65
CA GLY A 14 3.01 17.50 8.56
C GLY A 14 2.10 16.37 9.03
N ARG A 15 1.24 15.91 8.13
CA ARG A 15 0.08 15.10 8.53
C ARG A 15 0.44 13.72 9.06
N LYS A 16 1.42 13.03 8.44
CA LYS A 16 1.85 11.71 8.90
C LYS A 16 2.39 11.76 10.32
N ALA A 17 3.37 12.63 10.55
CA ALA A 17 3.98 12.79 11.86
C ALA A 17 2.97 13.30 12.90
N TYR A 18 2.15 14.28 12.56
CA TYR A 18 1.11 14.78 13.45
C TYR A 18 0.13 13.69 13.89
N ARG A 19 -0.39 12.89 12.95
CA ARG A 19 -1.32 11.79 13.26
C ARG A 19 -0.66 10.70 14.09
N LEU A 20 0.59 10.35 13.80
CA LEU A 20 1.36 9.40 14.62
C LEU A 20 1.61 9.92 16.03
N GLY A 21 1.92 11.21 16.19
CA GLY A 21 2.04 11.85 17.50
C GLY A 21 0.72 11.85 18.28
N VAL A 22 -0.41 12.13 17.63
CA VAL A 22 -1.75 12.02 18.24
C VAL A 22 -2.03 10.58 18.68
N ALA A 23 -1.73 9.60 17.83
CA ALA A 23 -1.90 8.17 18.16
C ALA A 23 -1.03 7.75 19.36
N LEU A 24 0.23 8.17 19.38
CA LEU A 24 1.18 7.91 20.46
C LEU A 24 0.67 8.48 21.78
N ARG A 25 0.25 9.76 21.80
CA ARG A 25 -0.33 10.42 22.99
C ARG A 25 -1.63 9.76 23.47
N ALA A 26 -2.38 9.13 22.58
CA ALA A 26 -3.59 8.36 22.91
C ALA A 26 -3.29 6.92 23.37
N GLY A 27 -2.01 6.55 23.53
CA GLY A 27 -1.60 5.23 23.99
C GLY A 27 -1.77 4.12 22.94
N LEU A 28 -1.77 4.45 21.65
CA LEU A 28 -1.61 3.45 20.59
C LEU A 28 -0.13 3.04 20.49
N PRO A 29 0.17 1.78 20.11
CA PRO A 29 1.55 1.29 20.04
C PRO A 29 2.25 1.83 18.78
N VAL A 30 2.72 3.06 18.85
CA VAL A 30 3.46 3.72 17.76
C VAL A 30 4.96 3.63 18.04
N PRO A 31 5.81 3.23 17.07
CA PRO A 31 7.26 3.30 17.24
C PRO A 31 7.70 4.75 17.43
N ASP A 32 8.64 4.97 18.35
CA ASP A 32 9.10 6.32 18.67
C ASP A 32 9.93 6.93 17.53
N GLY A 33 10.09 8.25 17.55
CA GLY A 33 10.78 8.98 16.50
C GLY A 33 10.83 10.48 16.75
N PHE A 34 11.25 11.21 15.72
CA PHE A 34 11.30 12.66 15.71
C PHE A 34 11.08 13.20 14.30
N VAL A 35 10.76 14.49 14.23
CA VAL A 35 10.47 15.20 12.98
C VAL A 35 11.48 16.29 12.77
N VAL A 36 12.02 16.35 11.56
CA VAL A 36 12.86 17.42 11.06
C VAL A 36 11.99 18.39 10.25
N THR A 37 11.80 19.62 10.72
CA THR A 37 10.87 20.59 10.11
C THR A 37 11.53 21.63 9.20
N GLY A 38 12.87 21.63 9.09
CA GLY A 38 13.62 22.65 8.31
C GLY A 38 14.75 22.08 7.44
N PRO A 39 15.25 22.84 6.46
CA PRO A 39 16.15 22.34 5.40
C PRO A 39 17.63 22.19 5.80
N ALA A 40 18.11 22.78 6.90
CA ALA A 40 19.54 22.84 7.26
C ALA A 40 19.89 22.17 8.62
N VAL A 41 19.80 20.84 8.73
CA VAL A 41 19.92 20.16 10.04
C VAL A 41 21.37 20.01 10.46
N GLU A 42 21.66 20.47 11.68
CA GLU A 42 22.94 20.17 12.34
C GLU A 42 23.03 18.66 12.65
N PRO A 43 24.03 17.96 12.11
CA PRO A 43 24.24 16.53 12.35
C PRO A 43 24.20 16.13 13.83
N GLN A 44 24.75 16.98 14.72
CA GLN A 44 24.82 16.75 16.15
C GLN A 44 23.44 16.60 16.78
N ARG A 45 22.47 17.43 16.38
CA ARG A 45 21.10 17.36 16.91
C ARG A 45 20.36 16.10 16.47
N ILE A 46 20.63 15.61 15.25
CA ILE A 46 20.11 14.32 14.79
C ILE A 46 20.74 13.19 15.60
N ALA A 47 22.06 13.22 15.79
CA ALA A 47 22.76 12.22 16.59
C ALA A 47 22.20 12.12 18.01
N GLU A 48 21.98 13.25 18.68
CA GLU A 48 21.34 13.30 20.01
C GLU A 48 19.95 12.64 20.05
N GLN A 49 19.14 12.81 19.01
CA GLN A 49 17.84 12.13 18.95
C GLN A 49 17.98 10.63 18.67
N LEU A 50 18.93 10.23 17.82
CA LEU A 50 19.18 8.80 17.54
C LEU A 50 19.66 8.06 18.78
N ASP A 51 20.49 8.69 19.61
CA ASP A 51 20.92 8.15 20.89
C ASP A 51 19.73 7.96 21.84
N ARG A 52 18.78 8.91 21.87
CA ARG A 52 17.54 8.79 22.67
C ARG A 52 16.63 7.65 22.22
N LEU A 53 16.61 7.34 20.92
CA LEU A 53 15.86 6.20 20.39
C LEU A 53 16.49 4.85 20.76
N GLY A 54 17.67 4.84 21.37
CA GLY A 54 18.39 3.62 21.77
C GLY A 54 19.17 2.96 20.64
N GLY A 55 19.40 3.68 19.54
CA GLY A 55 20.09 3.17 18.35
C GLY A 55 19.26 2.18 17.51
N GLY A 56 19.87 1.65 16.45
CA GLY A 56 19.23 0.72 15.52
C GLY A 56 18.85 1.36 14.19
N ALA A 57 18.11 0.63 13.37
CA ALA A 57 17.68 1.11 12.06
C ALA A 57 16.44 2.00 12.16
N VAL A 58 16.36 3.01 11.31
CA VAL A 58 15.22 3.92 11.22
C VAL A 58 14.55 3.88 9.84
N ALA A 59 13.28 4.26 9.83
CA ALA A 59 12.54 4.64 8.64
C ALA A 59 12.53 6.16 8.54
N VAL A 60 12.92 6.68 7.38
CA VAL A 60 12.93 8.12 7.07
C VAL A 60 11.88 8.38 5.99
N ARG A 61 10.91 9.24 6.28
CA ARG A 61 9.70 9.43 5.46
C ARG A 61 9.38 10.91 5.30
N SER A 62 8.97 11.32 4.10
CA SER A 62 8.32 12.62 3.93
C SER A 62 7.01 12.67 4.73
N SER A 63 6.75 13.80 5.39
CA SER A 63 5.54 14.14 6.13
C SER A 63 5.06 15.52 5.65
N GLY A 64 4.57 15.59 4.43
CA GLY A 64 4.08 16.80 3.79
C GLY A 64 2.70 17.24 4.28
N LEU A 65 2.41 18.54 4.14
CA LEU A 65 1.14 19.15 4.55
C LEU A 65 -0.04 18.85 3.62
N ALA A 66 0.23 18.38 2.40
CA ALA A 66 -0.79 17.99 1.41
C ALA A 66 -0.96 16.46 1.30
N GLU A 67 -0.17 15.68 2.05
CA GLU A 67 -0.26 14.21 2.05
C GLU A 67 -1.51 13.73 2.81
N ASP A 68 -2.11 12.62 2.42
CA ASP A 68 -3.14 11.94 3.22
C ASP A 68 -4.38 12.82 3.57
N THR A 69 -4.99 13.42 2.55
CA THR A 69 -6.33 14.05 2.68
C THR A 69 -7.42 13.00 2.49
N SER A 70 -8.67 13.31 2.87
CA SER A 70 -9.82 12.43 2.61
C SER A 70 -10.16 12.27 1.13
N THR A 71 -9.49 13.02 0.24
CA THR A 71 -9.77 13.06 -1.20
C THR A 71 -8.58 12.61 -2.06
N VAL A 72 -7.36 12.55 -1.52
CA VAL A 72 -6.13 12.26 -2.27
C VAL A 72 -5.19 11.38 -1.45
N SER A 73 -4.79 10.25 -2.05
CA SER A 73 -3.67 9.43 -1.56
C SER A 73 -2.42 9.76 -2.37
N PHE A 74 -1.33 10.20 -1.70
CA PHE A 74 -0.01 10.36 -2.33
C PHE A 74 0.78 9.04 -2.35
N ALA A 75 0.09 7.89 -2.28
CA ALA A 75 0.72 6.58 -2.19
C ALA A 75 1.82 6.38 -3.26
N GLY A 76 3.03 6.08 -2.79
CA GLY A 76 4.19 5.81 -3.63
C GLY A 76 4.78 7.02 -4.39
N GLN A 77 4.27 8.24 -4.22
CA GLN A 77 4.78 9.43 -4.93
C GLN A 77 5.93 10.14 -4.21
N LEU A 78 6.08 9.88 -2.91
CA LEU A 78 7.07 10.52 -2.06
C LEU A 78 8.02 9.49 -1.49
N GLU A 79 9.24 9.93 -1.21
CA GLU A 79 10.34 9.03 -0.90
C GLU A 79 10.26 8.53 0.55
N THR A 80 10.38 7.22 0.70
CA THR A 80 10.56 6.53 1.98
C THR A 80 11.84 5.72 1.90
N ILE A 81 12.72 5.89 2.88
CA ILE A 81 13.98 5.16 2.98
C ILE A 81 13.92 4.35 4.28
N LEU A 82 14.03 3.03 4.14
CA LEU A 82 13.99 2.10 5.25
C LEU A 82 15.40 1.57 5.53
N GLY A 83 15.71 1.33 6.80
CA GLY A 83 16.91 0.60 7.19
C GLY A 83 18.17 1.44 7.38
N ALA A 84 18.07 2.77 7.33
CA ALA A 84 19.19 3.67 7.60
C ALA A 84 19.63 3.52 9.07
N ARG A 85 20.94 3.45 9.32
CA ARG A 85 21.51 3.15 10.66
C ARG A 85 22.57 4.15 11.07
N SER A 86 23.45 4.54 10.15
CA SER A 86 24.50 5.51 10.44
C SER A 86 23.97 6.93 10.34
N LEU A 87 24.59 7.87 11.07
CA LEU A 87 24.26 9.29 10.98
C LEU A 87 24.34 9.80 9.54
N ASP A 88 25.36 9.37 8.78
CA ASP A 88 25.55 9.77 7.38
C ASP A 88 24.43 9.26 6.47
N GLU A 89 24.04 7.99 6.60
CA GLU A 89 22.89 7.43 5.88
C GLU A 89 21.60 8.18 6.19
N ILE A 90 21.38 8.50 7.47
CA ILE A 90 20.19 9.20 7.94
C ILE A 90 20.16 10.64 7.43
N LEU A 91 21.29 11.34 7.42
CA LEU A 91 21.41 12.70 6.86
C LEU A 91 21.13 12.71 5.35
N VAL A 92 21.65 11.72 4.61
CA VAL A 92 21.34 11.55 3.18
C VAL A 92 19.86 11.27 2.99
N ALA A 93 19.28 10.38 3.79
CA ALA A 93 17.88 10.03 3.70
C ALA A 93 16.97 11.23 4.01
N VAL A 94 17.29 12.00 5.06
CA VAL A 94 16.54 13.22 5.42
C VAL A 94 16.55 14.23 4.29
N ARG A 95 17.71 14.50 3.68
CA ARG A 95 17.80 15.43 2.53
C ARG A 95 16.97 14.96 1.34
N ARG A 96 17.02 13.66 1.02
CA ARG A 96 16.25 13.06 -0.08
C ARG A 96 14.74 13.15 0.15
N CYS A 97 14.28 12.71 1.33
CA CYS A 97 12.87 12.78 1.70
C CYS A 97 12.36 14.22 1.73
N ALA A 98 13.14 15.16 2.28
CA ALA A 98 12.79 16.59 2.31
C ALA A 98 12.60 17.17 0.91
N ALA A 99 13.46 16.80 -0.05
CA ALA A 99 13.41 17.28 -1.44
C ALA A 99 12.38 16.53 -2.32
N SER A 100 11.83 15.40 -1.85
CA SER A 100 10.94 14.54 -2.64
C SER A 100 9.69 15.24 -3.21
N PRO A 101 9.04 16.22 -2.52
CA PRO A 101 7.93 16.99 -3.09
C PRO A 101 8.33 17.83 -4.30
N GLY A 102 9.61 18.16 -4.44
CA GLY A 102 10.18 18.92 -5.55
C GLY A 102 10.61 18.05 -6.73
N THR A 103 10.41 16.73 -6.72
CA THR A 103 10.71 15.87 -7.88
C THR A 103 9.71 16.07 -9.02
N GLU A 104 10.11 15.81 -10.27
CA GLU A 104 9.23 15.96 -11.44
C GLU A 104 7.96 15.10 -11.32
N ARG A 105 8.10 13.88 -10.79
CA ARG A 105 6.99 12.98 -10.52
C ARG A 105 5.99 13.58 -9.52
N ALA A 106 6.48 14.09 -8.38
CA ALA A 106 5.62 14.70 -7.37
C ALA A 106 4.97 16.00 -7.85
N ARG A 107 5.69 16.81 -8.64
CA ARG A 107 5.15 18.02 -9.29
C ARG A 107 4.05 17.69 -10.30
N SER A 108 4.29 16.70 -11.16
CA SER A 108 3.32 16.26 -12.18
C SER A 108 2.05 15.72 -11.55
N TYR A 109 2.16 14.93 -10.47
CA TYR A 109 1.00 14.43 -9.74
C TYR A 109 0.22 15.57 -9.06
N ARG A 110 0.93 16.52 -8.42
CA ARG A 110 0.30 17.69 -7.78
C ARG A 110 -0.42 18.58 -8.79
N ALA A 111 0.19 18.86 -9.94
CA ALA A 111 -0.42 19.68 -10.99
C ALA A 111 -1.73 19.08 -11.53
N ARG A 112 -1.92 17.76 -11.44
CA ARG A 112 -3.20 17.11 -11.80
C ARG A 112 -4.29 17.32 -10.74
N LEU A 113 -3.90 17.45 -9.47
CA LEU A 113 -4.82 17.61 -8.35
C LEU A 113 -5.17 19.07 -8.08
N ASP A 114 -4.19 19.95 -8.25
CA ASP A 114 -4.30 21.40 -8.08
C ASP A 114 -3.48 22.10 -9.18
N PRO A 115 -4.08 22.38 -10.35
CA PRO A 115 -3.41 22.98 -11.50
C PRO A 115 -2.90 24.42 -11.29
N GLY A 116 -3.13 25.05 -10.12
CA GLY A 116 -2.72 26.42 -9.82
C GLY A 116 -1.89 26.58 -8.53
N GLY A 117 -1.59 25.50 -7.81
CA GLY A 117 -0.94 25.54 -6.50
C GLY A 117 0.59 25.43 -6.56
N ASP A 118 1.30 26.47 -6.10
CA ASP A 118 2.72 26.37 -5.72
C ASP A 118 2.83 25.64 -4.37
N GLY A 119 2.92 24.32 -4.43
CA GLY A 119 3.20 23.50 -3.24
C GLY A 119 4.64 23.69 -2.75
N PRO A 120 4.92 23.49 -1.45
CA PRO A 120 6.23 23.76 -0.88
C PRO A 120 7.32 22.90 -1.54
N ALA A 121 8.49 23.50 -1.76
CA ALA A 121 9.65 22.82 -2.36
C ALA A 121 10.25 21.74 -1.44
N ALA A 122 9.99 21.83 -0.13
CA ALA A 122 10.44 20.86 0.86
C ALA A 122 9.32 20.47 1.84
N ALA A 123 9.38 19.25 2.36
CA ALA A 123 8.47 18.75 3.38
C ALA A 123 9.21 18.48 4.71
N PRO A 124 8.51 18.57 5.87
CA PRO A 124 8.97 17.95 7.10
C PRO A 124 9.29 16.47 6.89
N VAL A 125 10.31 15.97 7.59
CA VAL A 125 10.77 14.59 7.49
C VAL A 125 10.61 13.89 8.82
N LEU A 126 9.86 12.80 8.83
CA LEU A 126 9.73 11.90 9.96
C LEU A 126 10.88 10.89 9.96
N VAL A 127 11.60 10.81 11.06
CA VAL A 127 12.58 9.75 11.36
C VAL A 127 12.02 8.92 12.49
N GLN A 128 11.76 7.63 12.25
CA GLN A 128 11.08 6.75 13.20
C GLN A 128 11.85 5.44 13.35
N THR A 129 11.89 4.86 14.55
CA THR A 129 12.47 3.53 14.78
C THR A 129 11.83 2.52 13.83
N LEU A 130 12.66 1.79 13.06
CA LEU A 130 12.17 0.77 12.16
C LEU A 130 11.84 -0.50 12.94
N VAL A 131 10.57 -0.93 12.88
CA VAL A 131 10.15 -2.23 13.41
C VAL A 131 10.66 -3.33 12.48
N ALA A 132 11.57 -4.17 12.97
CA ALA A 132 12.07 -5.36 12.27
C ALA A 132 10.98 -6.45 12.27
N ALA A 133 9.98 -6.27 11.42
CA ALA A 133 8.74 -7.04 11.46
C ALA A 133 8.92 -8.50 11.01
N ASP A 134 8.30 -9.42 11.75
CA ASP A 134 8.10 -10.82 11.34
C ASP A 134 7.09 -10.89 10.19
N HIS A 135 6.03 -10.09 10.30
CA HIS A 135 5.01 -9.86 9.30
C HIS A 135 4.41 -8.46 9.50
N ALA A 136 3.94 -7.87 8.41
CA ALA A 136 3.41 -6.52 8.38
C ALA A 136 2.39 -6.40 7.26
N GLY A 137 1.67 -5.29 7.26
CA GLY A 137 0.64 -5.09 6.28
C GLY A 137 -0.18 -3.84 6.50
N VAL A 138 -1.38 -3.88 5.94
CA VAL A 138 -2.33 -2.77 5.97
C VAL A 138 -3.68 -3.27 6.44
N LEU A 139 -4.36 -2.48 7.25
CA LEU A 139 -5.70 -2.72 7.75
C LEU A 139 -6.60 -1.55 7.35
N PHE A 140 -7.75 -1.86 6.76
CA PHE A 140 -8.81 -0.90 6.53
C PHE A 140 -9.95 -1.17 7.51
N THR A 141 -10.46 -0.14 8.18
CA THR A 141 -11.62 -0.29 9.11
C THR A 141 -12.96 -0.39 8.39
N ARG A 142 -12.97 -0.12 7.08
CA ARG A 142 -14.06 -0.36 6.14
C ARG A 142 -13.49 -0.89 4.83
N ASP A 143 -14.25 -1.68 4.08
CA ASP A 143 -13.79 -2.17 2.78
C ASP A 143 -13.53 -0.99 1.83
N PRO A 144 -12.29 -0.75 1.37
CA PRO A 144 -11.98 0.39 0.52
C PRO A 144 -12.55 0.23 -0.90
N ARG A 145 -13.04 -0.94 -1.29
CA ARG A 145 -13.62 -1.19 -2.62
C ARG A 145 -15.11 -0.84 -2.64
N THR A 146 -15.83 -1.20 -1.58
CA THR A 146 -17.30 -1.15 -1.53
C THR A 146 -17.85 -0.19 -0.47
N GLY A 147 -17.05 0.21 0.52
CA GLY A 147 -17.48 0.97 1.69
C GLY A 147 -18.19 0.15 2.76
N ALA A 148 -18.27 -1.18 2.59
CA ALA A 148 -18.88 -2.08 3.57
C ALA A 148 -18.23 -1.95 4.95
N ASP A 149 -19.03 -2.05 6.02
CA ASP A 149 -18.56 -2.02 7.40
C ASP A 149 -17.95 -3.37 7.80
N VAL A 150 -16.81 -3.69 7.19
CA VAL A 150 -15.97 -4.85 7.49
C VAL A 150 -14.54 -4.38 7.62
N VAL A 151 -13.79 -4.99 8.53
CA VAL A 151 -12.34 -4.77 8.63
C VAL A 151 -11.67 -5.66 7.60
N LEU A 152 -10.81 -5.07 6.77
CA LEU A 152 -10.03 -5.79 5.78
C LEU A 152 -8.55 -5.70 6.14
N ILE A 153 -7.90 -6.85 6.31
CA ILE A 153 -6.48 -6.96 6.66
C ILE A 153 -5.75 -7.55 5.47
N ASN A 154 -4.73 -6.86 4.98
CA ASN A 154 -3.76 -7.38 4.02
C ASN A 154 -2.42 -7.58 4.72
N ALA A 155 -1.81 -8.75 4.57
CA ALA A 155 -0.61 -9.10 5.32
C ALA A 155 0.40 -9.91 4.49
N SER A 156 1.69 -9.70 4.74
CA SER A 156 2.76 -10.52 4.21
C SER A 156 3.90 -10.65 5.22
N TRP A 157 4.81 -11.61 4.98
CA TRP A 157 6.02 -11.81 5.78
C TRP A 157 7.02 -10.66 5.60
N GLY A 158 7.75 -10.33 6.67
CA GLY A 158 8.74 -9.27 6.70
C GLY A 158 8.13 -7.86 6.79
N LEU A 159 8.89 -6.87 6.31
CA LEU A 159 8.51 -5.46 6.30
C LEU A 159 7.33 -5.16 5.36
N GLY A 160 6.45 -4.24 5.78
CA GLY A 160 5.19 -3.90 5.10
C GLY A 160 5.36 -3.26 3.72
N GLU A 161 6.55 -2.78 3.38
CA GLU A 161 6.86 -2.15 2.09
C GLU A 161 6.45 -3.03 0.89
N SER A 162 6.59 -4.35 1.01
CA SER A 162 6.20 -5.26 -0.07
C SER A 162 4.69 -5.28 -0.32
N VAL A 163 3.89 -5.09 0.73
CA VAL A 163 2.42 -5.02 0.65
C VAL A 163 2.00 -3.66 0.06
N VAL A 164 2.55 -2.58 0.60
CA VAL A 164 2.22 -1.19 0.20
C VAL A 164 2.62 -0.92 -1.26
N SER A 165 3.80 -1.40 -1.69
CA SER A 165 4.24 -1.28 -3.09
C SER A 165 3.51 -2.22 -4.05
N GLY A 166 2.75 -3.20 -3.55
CA GLY A 166 2.14 -4.25 -4.36
C GLY A 166 3.14 -5.23 -4.97
N ALA A 167 4.37 -5.29 -4.45
CA ALA A 167 5.40 -6.20 -4.94
C ALA A 167 5.12 -7.68 -4.62
N VAL A 168 4.16 -7.95 -3.73
CA VAL A 168 3.70 -9.30 -3.39
C VAL A 168 2.17 -9.36 -3.43
N THR A 169 1.65 -10.57 -3.62
CA THR A 169 0.24 -10.88 -3.36
C THR A 169 0.09 -11.25 -1.88
N PRO A 170 -0.49 -10.37 -1.04
CA PRO A 170 -0.61 -10.61 0.40
C PRO A 170 -1.75 -11.57 0.71
N ASP A 171 -1.80 -12.06 1.95
CA ASP A 171 -3.03 -12.61 2.51
C ASP A 171 -4.11 -11.53 2.59
N GLU A 172 -5.38 -11.91 2.46
CA GLU A 172 -6.53 -11.05 2.75
C GLU A 172 -7.43 -11.72 3.80
N VAL A 173 -7.66 -11.02 4.91
CA VAL A 173 -8.61 -11.42 5.95
C VAL A 173 -9.74 -10.39 5.97
N VAL A 174 -10.98 -10.86 5.87
CA VAL A 174 -12.18 -10.03 6.02
C VAL A 174 -12.86 -10.40 7.33
N VAL A 175 -13.04 -9.39 8.17
CA VAL A 175 -13.65 -9.53 9.49
C VAL A 175 -14.93 -8.70 9.55
N ALA A 176 -16.07 -9.37 9.71
CA ALA A 176 -17.35 -8.72 9.90
C ALA A 176 -17.57 -8.39 11.40
N PRO A 177 -18.28 -7.30 11.73
CA PRO A 177 -18.76 -7.10 13.10
C PRO A 177 -19.61 -8.30 13.57
N PRO A 178 -19.44 -8.77 14.82
CA PRO A 178 -18.71 -8.17 15.93
C PRO A 178 -17.19 -8.48 15.99
N GLY A 179 -16.65 -9.23 15.04
CA GLY A 179 -15.24 -9.66 15.03
C GLY A 179 -15.00 -11.00 14.32
N ASP A 180 -15.97 -11.47 13.55
CA ASP A 180 -15.97 -12.79 12.94
C ASP A 180 -15.18 -12.77 11.63
N VAL A 181 -14.22 -13.67 11.49
CA VAL A 181 -13.51 -13.88 10.22
C VAL A 181 -14.47 -14.56 9.24
N VAL A 182 -14.99 -13.80 8.29
CA VAL A 182 -15.94 -14.28 7.28
C VAL A 182 -15.26 -14.75 5.99
N ARG A 183 -14.02 -14.32 5.76
CA ARG A 183 -13.22 -14.77 4.63
C ARG A 183 -11.72 -14.67 4.93
N LEU A 184 -10.99 -15.72 4.57
CA LEU A 184 -9.53 -15.75 4.56
C LEU A 184 -9.07 -16.22 3.18
N THR A 185 -8.23 -15.42 2.54
CA THR A 185 -7.57 -15.76 1.27
C THR A 185 -6.07 -15.74 1.50
N VAL A 186 -5.40 -16.88 1.32
CA VAL A 186 -3.95 -16.98 1.48
C VAL A 186 -3.27 -16.53 0.19
N GLY A 187 -2.47 -15.47 0.28
CA GLY A 187 -1.72 -14.93 -0.85
C GLY A 187 -0.45 -15.74 -1.13
N THR A 188 0.11 -15.59 -2.34
CA THR A 188 1.31 -16.32 -2.74
C THR A 188 2.55 -15.94 -1.93
N LYS A 189 2.62 -14.70 -1.41
CA LYS A 189 3.69 -14.17 -0.55
C LYS A 189 5.09 -14.59 -1.01
N GLN A 190 5.34 -14.54 -2.33
CA GLN A 190 6.52 -15.21 -2.93
C GLN A 190 7.86 -14.71 -2.38
N THR A 191 7.93 -13.45 -1.95
CA THR A 191 9.13 -12.86 -1.36
C THR A 191 8.81 -12.12 -0.07
N ARG A 192 9.81 -11.98 0.78
CA ARG A 192 9.80 -11.15 2.00
C ARG A 192 10.96 -10.17 1.96
N LEU A 193 10.77 -9.02 2.61
CA LEU A 193 11.81 -8.03 2.81
C LEU A 193 12.14 -7.97 4.29
N ASP A 194 13.36 -8.31 4.68
CA ASP A 194 13.79 -8.32 6.07
C ASP A 194 14.92 -7.34 6.31
N LEU A 195 15.02 -6.81 7.53
CA LEU A 195 16.22 -6.12 8.00
C LEU A 195 17.24 -7.17 8.45
N ARG A 196 18.35 -7.35 7.73
CA ARG A 196 19.44 -8.29 8.08
C ARG A 196 20.80 -7.63 8.02
N GLY A 197 21.64 -7.85 9.03
CA GLY A 197 22.98 -7.25 9.08
C GLY A 197 22.87 -5.73 8.99
N HIS A 198 23.51 -5.13 7.97
CA HIS A 198 23.52 -3.68 7.74
C HIS A 198 22.49 -3.17 6.73
N GLY A 199 21.57 -4.01 6.23
CA GLY A 199 20.68 -3.58 5.16
C GLY A 199 19.37 -4.36 5.04
N LEU A 200 18.61 -4.00 4.01
CA LEU A 200 17.38 -4.71 3.65
C LEU A 200 17.71 -5.83 2.68
N VAL A 201 17.22 -7.03 2.99
CA VAL A 201 17.42 -8.21 2.17
C VAL A 201 16.07 -8.72 1.70
N ARG A 202 15.86 -8.73 0.38
CA ARG A 202 14.75 -9.43 -0.23
C ARG A 202 15.14 -10.90 -0.38
N SER A 203 14.29 -11.80 0.09
CA SER A 203 14.49 -13.24 -0.04
C SER A 203 13.20 -13.96 -0.39
N PRO A 204 13.26 -15.16 -1.02
CA PRO A 204 12.08 -16.00 -1.19
C PRO A 204 11.50 -16.42 0.17
N VAL A 205 10.17 -16.51 0.24
CA VAL A 205 9.50 -17.12 1.39
C VAL A 205 9.51 -18.64 1.22
N ALA A 206 9.80 -19.37 2.30
CA ALA A 206 9.79 -20.83 2.31
C ALA A 206 8.41 -21.37 1.87
N GLU A 207 8.38 -22.49 1.17
CA GLU A 207 7.14 -23.01 0.58
C GLU A 207 6.04 -23.27 1.60
N ALA A 208 6.38 -23.86 2.75
CA ALA A 208 5.46 -24.08 3.86
C ALA A 208 4.85 -22.76 4.40
N ASP A 209 5.63 -21.67 4.39
CA ASP A 209 5.18 -20.34 4.84
C ASP A 209 4.32 -19.61 3.81
N ARG A 210 4.48 -19.92 2.52
CA ARG A 210 3.62 -19.37 1.47
C ARG A 210 2.20 -19.94 1.55
N ALA A 211 2.08 -21.23 1.89
CA ALA A 211 0.81 -21.96 1.94
C ALA A 211 -0.05 -21.67 3.18
N ARG A 212 0.48 -20.95 4.17
CA ARG A 212 -0.26 -20.58 5.39
C ARG A 212 -0.46 -19.07 5.47
N SER A 213 -1.43 -18.65 6.29
CA SER A 213 -1.55 -17.24 6.62
C SER A 213 -0.43 -16.78 7.54
N CYS A 214 0.10 -15.57 7.32
CA CYS A 214 1.11 -14.98 8.19
C CYS A 214 0.54 -14.33 9.46
N VAL A 215 -0.78 -14.14 9.54
CA VAL A 215 -1.45 -13.57 10.71
C VAL A 215 -2.25 -14.68 11.42
N PRO A 216 -1.87 -15.08 12.64
CA PRO A 216 -2.64 -16.06 13.40
C PRO A 216 -3.98 -15.47 13.88
N PRO A 217 -4.97 -16.30 14.27
CA PRO A 217 -6.30 -15.82 14.68
C PRO A 217 -6.30 -14.79 15.82
N ASP A 218 -5.44 -14.96 16.83
CA ASP A 218 -5.27 -14.00 17.92
C ASP A 218 -4.63 -12.69 17.43
N GLY A 219 -3.75 -12.76 16.43
CA GLY A 219 -3.21 -11.61 15.71
C GLY A 219 -4.30 -10.81 14.98
N VAL A 220 -5.25 -11.49 14.33
CA VAL A 220 -6.41 -10.84 13.68
C VAL A 220 -7.22 -10.04 14.70
N ALA A 221 -7.53 -10.61 15.86
CA ALA A 221 -8.27 -9.92 16.90
C ALA A 221 -7.54 -8.67 17.42
N ARG A 222 -6.21 -8.75 17.62
CA ARG A 222 -5.39 -7.59 18.02
C ARG A 222 -5.38 -6.49 16.97
N LEU A 223 -5.31 -6.85 15.70
CA LEU A 223 -5.35 -5.89 14.59
C LEU A 223 -6.71 -5.21 14.47
N VAL A 224 -7.81 -5.96 14.59
CA VAL A 224 -9.16 -5.39 14.63
C VAL A 224 -9.30 -4.40 15.78
N ALA A 225 -8.83 -4.75 16.98
CA ALA A 225 -8.83 -3.85 18.12
C ALA A 225 -7.99 -2.58 17.88
N LEU A 226 -6.81 -2.71 17.26
CA LEU A 226 -5.97 -1.57 16.87
C LEU A 226 -6.71 -0.65 15.88
N GLY A 227 -7.30 -1.22 14.83
CA GLY A 227 -8.04 -0.49 13.81
C GLY A 227 -9.23 0.27 14.38
N ARG A 228 -10.05 -0.38 15.22
CA ARG A 228 -11.22 0.26 15.85
C ARG A 228 -10.81 1.37 16.83
N ARG A 229 -9.71 1.20 17.58
CA ARG A 229 -9.16 2.29 18.41
C ARG A 229 -8.68 3.48 17.56
N ALA A 230 -8.02 3.21 16.42
CA ALA A 230 -7.58 4.27 15.51
C ALA A 230 -8.78 5.00 14.88
N GLU A 231 -9.81 4.28 14.42
CA GLU A 231 -11.05 4.86 13.89
C GLU A 231 -11.79 5.70 14.92
N GLY A 232 -11.92 5.22 16.16
CA GLY A 232 -12.51 5.99 17.25
C GLY A 232 -11.71 7.26 17.58
N LEU A 233 -10.38 7.19 17.55
CA LEU A 233 -9.50 8.34 17.79
C LEU A 233 -9.60 9.41 16.70
N PHE A 234 -9.65 9.00 15.44
CA PHE A 234 -9.63 9.91 14.29
C PHE A 234 -11.02 10.23 13.71
N GLY A 235 -12.09 9.64 14.26
CA GLY A 235 -13.48 9.93 13.93
C GLY A 235 -13.92 9.55 12.50
N THR A 236 -13.08 8.83 11.75
CA THR A 236 -13.31 8.46 10.35
C THR A 236 -12.74 7.08 10.08
N ALA A 237 -13.21 6.41 9.02
CA ALA A 237 -12.65 5.13 8.60
C ALA A 237 -11.15 5.26 8.30
N GLN A 238 -10.35 4.31 8.78
CA GLN A 238 -8.89 4.36 8.73
C GLN A 238 -8.30 3.31 7.81
N ASP A 239 -7.29 3.73 7.06
CA ASP A 239 -6.24 2.94 6.43
C ASP A 239 -5.01 2.98 7.35
N VAL A 240 -4.70 1.85 7.99
CA VAL A 240 -3.67 1.70 9.01
C VAL A 240 -2.58 0.77 8.49
N GLU A 241 -1.37 1.29 8.36
CA GLU A 241 -0.19 0.45 8.17
C GLU A 241 0.29 -0.06 9.53
N TRP A 242 0.56 -1.35 9.61
CA TRP A 242 0.92 -2.03 10.86
C TRP A 242 2.09 -3.01 10.66
N ALA A 243 2.79 -3.28 11.75
CA ALA A 243 3.88 -4.24 11.81
C ALA A 243 3.77 -5.10 13.07
N VAL A 244 4.14 -6.37 12.98
CA VAL A 244 4.28 -7.25 14.14
C VAL A 244 5.74 -7.68 14.26
N ALA A 245 6.30 -7.47 15.44
CA ALA A 245 7.61 -7.98 15.82
C ALA A 245 7.52 -8.52 17.24
N ASP A 246 8.06 -9.72 17.47
CA ASP A 246 8.08 -10.37 18.79
C ASP A 246 6.70 -10.46 19.44
N GLY A 247 5.67 -10.74 18.62
CA GLY A 247 4.27 -10.84 19.06
C GLY A 247 3.59 -9.52 19.45
N ARG A 248 4.29 -8.38 19.31
CA ARG A 248 3.74 -7.05 19.55
C ARG A 248 3.30 -6.39 18.24
N VAL A 249 2.07 -5.87 18.23
CA VAL A 249 1.52 -5.08 17.12
C VAL A 249 1.92 -3.62 17.27
N TRP A 250 2.38 -3.02 16.18
CA TRP A 250 2.74 -1.61 16.06
C TRP A 250 1.92 -0.92 14.97
N LEU A 251 1.45 0.30 15.25
CA LEU A 251 0.86 1.20 14.28
C LEU A 251 1.98 2.07 13.69
N VAL A 252 2.28 1.91 12.41
CA VAL A 252 3.38 2.64 11.74
C VAL A 252 2.89 3.77 10.84
N GLN A 253 1.60 3.77 10.48
CA GLN A 253 0.92 4.88 9.82
C GLN A 253 -0.60 4.74 10.00
N ALA A 254 -1.33 5.86 10.05
CA ALA A 254 -2.79 5.86 9.98
C ALA A 254 -3.28 7.07 9.21
N ARG A 255 -4.20 6.86 8.27
CA ARG A 255 -4.81 7.92 7.45
C ARG A 255 -6.27 7.60 7.14
N PRO A 256 -7.09 8.60 6.76
CA PRO A 256 -8.46 8.34 6.33
C PRO A 256 -8.51 7.42 5.09
N VAL A 257 -9.51 6.55 5.01
CA VAL A 257 -9.84 5.83 3.76
C VAL A 257 -10.38 6.84 2.74
N THR A 258 -9.79 6.90 1.55
CA THR A 258 -10.09 7.92 0.53
C THR A 258 -11.01 7.43 -0.60
N THR A 259 -11.33 6.14 -0.65
CA THR A 259 -12.08 5.57 -1.76
C THR A 259 -13.57 5.89 -1.66
N ARG A 260 -14.13 6.38 -2.77
CA ARG A 260 -15.57 6.49 -2.99
C ARG A 260 -16.07 5.09 -3.33
N GLY A 261 -16.82 4.47 -2.42
CA GLY A 261 -17.48 3.19 -2.71
C GLY A 261 -18.35 3.34 -3.96
N GLY A 262 -18.12 2.49 -4.97
CA GLY A 262 -19.07 2.30 -6.05
C GLY A 262 -20.20 1.37 -5.58
N PRO A 263 -21.44 1.51 -6.11
CA PRO A 263 -22.51 0.57 -5.79
C PRO A 263 -22.05 -0.86 -6.13
N ALA A 264 -22.35 -1.81 -5.23
CA ALA A 264 -22.14 -3.22 -5.49
C ALA A 264 -22.93 -3.61 -6.75
N PRO A 265 -22.29 -4.14 -7.81
CA PRO A 265 -23.01 -4.55 -9.00
C PRO A 265 -23.91 -5.75 -8.70
N ALA A 266 -25.07 -5.80 -9.36
CA ALA A 266 -26.02 -6.90 -9.25
C ALA A 266 -25.38 -8.22 -9.71
N THR A 267 -25.60 -9.28 -8.94
CA THR A 267 -25.17 -10.65 -9.25
C THR A 267 -25.98 -11.21 -10.42
N ASP A 268 -25.33 -11.57 -11.52
CA ASP A 268 -25.92 -12.33 -12.63
C ASP A 268 -25.42 -13.80 -12.54
N PRO A 269 -26.29 -14.82 -12.52
CA PRO A 269 -25.94 -16.16 -12.04
C PRO A 269 -25.23 -17.07 -13.07
N ALA A 270 -24.79 -16.55 -14.22
CA ALA A 270 -24.04 -17.34 -15.18
C ALA A 270 -22.54 -17.39 -14.82
N VAL A 271 -22.19 -18.25 -13.85
CA VAL A 271 -20.80 -18.55 -13.49
C VAL A 271 -20.20 -19.44 -14.57
N ALA A 272 -19.52 -18.84 -15.54
CA ALA A 272 -18.53 -19.56 -16.34
C ALA A 272 -17.42 -20.04 -15.38
N VAL A 273 -16.98 -21.29 -15.54
CA VAL A 273 -15.86 -21.83 -14.75
C VAL A 273 -14.64 -20.91 -14.96
N PRO A 274 -14.05 -20.36 -13.88
CA PRO A 274 -12.92 -19.46 -14.01
C PRO A 274 -11.70 -20.21 -14.53
N LEU A 275 -11.04 -19.67 -15.55
CA LEU A 275 -9.75 -20.16 -16.02
C LEU A 275 -8.67 -19.92 -14.96
N VAL A 276 -8.68 -18.72 -14.39
CA VAL A 276 -7.76 -18.29 -13.34
C VAL A 276 -8.49 -17.36 -12.37
N THR A 277 -7.98 -17.29 -11.14
CA THR A 277 -8.52 -16.43 -10.07
C THR A 277 -7.41 -15.59 -9.46
N GLY A 278 -7.80 -14.48 -8.83
CA GLY A 278 -6.88 -13.58 -8.12
C GLY A 278 -7.63 -12.70 -7.13
N VAL A 279 -6.98 -11.61 -6.71
CA VAL A 279 -7.49 -10.69 -5.71
C VAL A 279 -8.49 -9.71 -6.35
N PRO A 280 -9.77 -9.70 -5.94
CA PRO A 280 -10.77 -8.73 -6.42
C PRO A 280 -10.39 -7.31 -5.95
N SER A 281 -10.02 -6.47 -6.90
CA SER A 281 -9.32 -5.21 -6.62
C SER A 281 -10.05 -3.96 -7.07
N SER A 282 -10.80 -4.06 -8.16
CA SER A 282 -11.73 -3.03 -8.63
C SER A 282 -13.01 -3.71 -9.13
N PRO A 283 -14.19 -3.38 -8.59
CA PRO A 283 -15.44 -4.10 -8.89
C PRO A 283 -15.92 -3.88 -10.33
N GLY A 284 -16.87 -4.69 -10.75
CA GLY A 284 -17.47 -4.67 -12.09
C GLY A 284 -17.06 -5.85 -12.96
N ARG A 285 -17.61 -5.91 -14.17
CA ARG A 285 -17.36 -6.98 -15.14
C ARG A 285 -17.16 -6.40 -16.53
N ALA A 286 -16.14 -6.87 -17.24
CA ALA A 286 -15.89 -6.45 -18.62
C ALA A 286 -15.30 -7.60 -19.44
N ARG A 287 -15.49 -7.56 -20.76
CA ARG A 287 -14.99 -8.54 -21.71
C ARG A 287 -14.25 -7.85 -22.84
N GLY A 288 -13.10 -8.37 -23.22
CA GLY A 288 -12.28 -7.86 -24.30
C GLY A 288 -11.15 -8.82 -24.67
N PRO A 289 -10.42 -8.57 -25.77
CA PRO A 289 -9.24 -9.36 -26.10
C PRO A 289 -8.15 -9.15 -25.04
N ALA A 290 -7.57 -10.24 -24.54
CA ALA A 290 -6.44 -10.21 -23.64
C ALA A 290 -5.23 -9.62 -24.36
N ARG A 291 -4.67 -8.53 -23.84
CA ARG A 291 -3.48 -7.88 -24.37
C ARG A 291 -2.33 -8.08 -23.40
N LEU A 292 -1.41 -8.99 -23.73
CA LEU A 292 -0.24 -9.27 -22.92
C LEU A 292 0.84 -8.19 -23.17
N VAL A 293 1.06 -7.35 -22.16
CA VAL A 293 2.02 -6.24 -22.18
C VAL A 293 3.15 -6.56 -21.21
N ARG A 294 4.38 -6.71 -21.74
CA ARG A 294 5.56 -7.06 -20.93
C ARG A 294 6.38 -5.84 -20.54
N SER A 295 6.32 -4.79 -21.34
CA SER A 295 7.11 -3.57 -21.18
C SER A 295 6.51 -2.39 -21.93
N VAL A 296 7.13 -1.22 -21.80
CA VAL A 296 6.67 0.04 -22.42
C VAL A 296 6.62 -0.04 -23.95
N GLU A 297 7.46 -0.86 -24.57
CA GLU A 297 7.50 -1.09 -26.03
C GLU A 297 6.20 -1.74 -26.56
N ASP A 298 5.50 -2.46 -25.69
CA ASP A 298 4.21 -3.10 -26.01
C ASP A 298 3.03 -2.12 -25.91
N PHE A 299 3.20 -0.91 -25.35
CA PHE A 299 2.09 0.03 -25.13
C PHE A 299 1.34 0.38 -26.41
N ARG A 300 2.08 0.53 -27.52
CA ARG A 300 1.52 0.80 -28.85
C ARG A 300 0.61 -0.33 -29.38
N ARG A 301 0.58 -1.50 -28.75
CA ARG A 301 -0.28 -2.65 -29.14
C ARG A 301 -1.64 -2.61 -28.45
N VAL A 302 -1.76 -1.88 -27.34
CA VAL A 302 -3.01 -1.76 -26.58
C VAL A 302 -4.02 -0.95 -27.40
N ARG A 303 -5.25 -1.45 -27.49
CA ARG A 303 -6.37 -0.79 -28.17
C ARG A 303 -7.49 -0.48 -27.18
N PRO A 304 -8.35 0.53 -27.46
CA PRO A 304 -9.57 0.73 -26.70
C PRO A 304 -10.39 -0.56 -26.60
N GLY A 305 -10.77 -0.95 -25.39
CA GLY A 305 -11.54 -2.17 -25.13
C GLY A 305 -10.70 -3.43 -24.86
N ASP A 306 -9.37 -3.37 -24.96
CA ASP A 306 -8.49 -4.49 -24.59
C ASP A 306 -8.56 -4.78 -23.08
N VAL A 307 -8.38 -6.05 -22.70
CA VAL A 307 -8.09 -6.42 -21.32
C VAL A 307 -6.58 -6.38 -21.13
N LEU A 308 -6.08 -5.43 -20.34
CA LEU A 308 -4.65 -5.28 -20.08
C LEU A 308 -4.16 -6.41 -19.17
N VAL A 309 -3.26 -7.26 -19.68
CA VAL A 309 -2.65 -8.36 -18.91
C VAL A 309 -1.14 -8.12 -18.79
N CYS A 310 -0.62 -8.05 -17.58
CA CYS A 310 0.81 -7.83 -17.35
C CYS A 310 1.28 -8.45 -16.03
N ARG A 311 2.59 -8.43 -15.76
CA ARG A 311 3.11 -8.91 -14.47
C ARG A 311 2.81 -7.94 -13.33
N THR A 312 3.15 -6.67 -13.55
CA THR A 312 2.93 -5.56 -12.63
C THR A 312 2.82 -4.27 -13.45
N THR A 313 2.33 -3.21 -12.82
CA THR A 313 2.22 -1.88 -13.41
C THR A 313 2.94 -0.85 -12.55
N ASP A 314 3.44 0.19 -13.19
CA ASP A 314 3.97 1.39 -12.54
C ASP A 314 3.30 2.66 -13.13
N PRO A 315 3.59 3.87 -12.61
CA PRO A 315 2.92 5.09 -13.09
C PRO A 315 2.99 5.34 -14.60
N ALA A 316 4.01 4.85 -15.31
CA ALA A 316 4.11 4.99 -16.76
C ALA A 316 2.96 4.28 -17.51
N TRP A 317 2.32 3.30 -16.87
CA TRP A 317 1.21 2.51 -17.44
C TRP A 317 -0.14 3.22 -17.34
N THR A 318 -0.26 4.26 -16.50
CA THR A 318 -1.51 4.98 -16.24
C THR A 318 -2.30 5.36 -17.50
N PRO A 319 -1.68 5.87 -18.59
CA PRO A 319 -2.42 6.19 -19.81
C PRO A 319 -3.18 5.01 -20.44
N LEU A 320 -2.71 3.77 -20.23
CA LEU A 320 -3.35 2.57 -20.77
C LEU A 320 -4.69 2.26 -20.08
N PHE A 321 -4.88 2.71 -18.82
CA PHE A 321 -6.12 2.47 -18.07
C PHE A 321 -7.29 3.23 -18.68
N GLY A 322 -7.05 4.36 -19.37
CA GLY A 322 -8.08 5.07 -20.13
C GLY A 322 -8.52 4.35 -21.41
N LEU A 323 -7.76 3.34 -21.85
CA LEU A 323 -8.07 2.53 -23.03
C LEU A 323 -8.64 1.15 -22.65
N ALA A 324 -8.19 0.59 -21.54
CA ALA A 324 -8.50 -0.79 -21.15
C ALA A 324 -9.96 -0.97 -20.72
N ALA A 325 -10.56 -2.09 -21.10
CA ALA A 325 -11.86 -2.52 -20.57
C ALA A 325 -11.74 -3.12 -19.16
N ALA A 326 -10.61 -3.77 -18.85
CA ALA A 326 -10.28 -4.32 -17.54
C ALA A 326 -8.76 -4.52 -17.40
N VAL A 327 -8.31 -4.75 -16.16
CA VAL A 327 -6.88 -4.97 -15.84
C VAL A 327 -6.68 -6.29 -15.11
N VAL A 328 -5.67 -7.05 -15.53
CA VAL A 328 -5.20 -8.28 -14.90
C VAL A 328 -3.70 -8.18 -14.64
N THR A 329 -3.27 -8.42 -13.40
CA THR A 329 -1.84 -8.49 -13.05
C THR A 329 -1.45 -9.78 -12.35
N GLU A 330 -0.22 -10.27 -12.59
CA GLU A 330 0.29 -11.48 -11.91
C GLU A 330 0.62 -11.24 -10.44
N THR A 331 1.08 -10.04 -10.10
CA THR A 331 1.44 -9.67 -8.74
C THR A 331 0.60 -8.50 -8.24
N GLY A 332 0.40 -8.45 -6.93
CA GLY A 332 -0.22 -7.33 -6.24
C GLY A 332 -1.36 -7.75 -5.32
N GLY A 333 -1.75 -6.82 -4.44
CA GLY A 333 -3.00 -6.88 -3.67
C GLY A 333 -3.87 -5.67 -3.97
N ILE A 334 -4.89 -5.43 -3.13
CA ILE A 334 -5.82 -4.31 -3.29
C ILE A 334 -5.16 -2.92 -3.23
N LEU A 335 -3.90 -2.87 -2.76
CA LEU A 335 -3.06 -1.67 -2.64
C LEU A 335 -2.09 -1.47 -3.81
N SER A 336 -2.01 -2.43 -4.72
CA SER A 336 -1.13 -2.32 -5.88
C SER A 336 -1.49 -1.12 -6.75
N HIS A 337 -0.51 -0.59 -7.48
CA HIS A 337 -0.73 0.48 -8.46
C HIS A 337 -1.91 0.16 -9.40
N ALA A 338 -1.95 -1.07 -9.93
CA ALA A 338 -3.04 -1.52 -10.80
C ALA A 338 -4.41 -1.45 -10.12
N ALA A 339 -4.50 -1.91 -8.87
CA ALA A 339 -5.75 -1.90 -8.10
C ALA A 339 -6.24 -0.46 -7.83
N ILE A 340 -5.35 0.43 -7.42
CA ILE A 340 -5.69 1.84 -7.12
C ILE A 340 -6.16 2.54 -8.39
N VAL A 341 -5.35 2.51 -9.45
CA VAL A 341 -5.65 3.23 -10.70
C VAL A 341 -6.89 2.65 -11.38
N ALA A 342 -7.11 1.33 -11.36
CA ALA A 342 -8.32 0.75 -11.91
C ALA A 342 -9.60 1.26 -11.22
N ARG A 343 -9.57 1.43 -9.89
CA ARG A 343 -10.71 2.02 -9.14
C ARG A 343 -10.93 3.49 -9.51
N GLU A 344 -9.87 4.26 -9.70
CA GLU A 344 -9.96 5.66 -10.12
C GLU A 344 -10.57 5.83 -11.52
N PHE A 345 -10.23 4.91 -12.44
CA PHE A 345 -10.79 4.86 -13.79
C PHE A 345 -12.15 4.15 -13.86
N GLY A 346 -12.62 3.54 -12.77
CA GLY A 346 -13.88 2.81 -12.72
C GLY A 346 -13.92 1.56 -13.60
N ILE A 347 -12.76 0.92 -13.86
CA ILE A 347 -12.66 -0.31 -14.66
C ILE A 347 -12.43 -1.54 -13.76
N PRO A 348 -12.96 -2.72 -14.13
CA PRO A 348 -12.75 -3.95 -13.36
C PRO A 348 -11.28 -4.35 -13.29
N ALA A 349 -10.85 -4.87 -12.14
CA ALA A 349 -9.48 -5.37 -11.99
C ALA A 349 -9.37 -6.59 -11.07
N VAL A 350 -8.56 -7.55 -11.51
CA VAL A 350 -8.14 -8.74 -10.75
C VAL A 350 -6.62 -8.79 -10.75
N VAL A 351 -6.01 -8.69 -9.57
CA VAL A 351 -4.54 -8.63 -9.42
C VAL A 351 -4.03 -9.86 -8.67
N GLY A 352 -2.71 -10.08 -8.68
CA GLY A 352 -2.13 -11.21 -7.98
C GLY A 352 -2.53 -12.57 -8.56
N VAL A 353 -2.86 -12.61 -9.86
CA VAL A 353 -3.28 -13.83 -10.58
C VAL A 353 -2.04 -14.64 -10.95
N ASP A 354 -1.78 -15.71 -10.22
CA ASP A 354 -0.57 -16.51 -10.44
C ASP A 354 -0.49 -16.98 -11.91
N ARG A 355 0.66 -16.69 -12.54
CA ARG A 355 0.99 -17.09 -13.92
C ARG A 355 0.02 -16.60 -15.00
N ALA A 356 -0.70 -15.49 -14.79
CA ALA A 356 -1.66 -14.92 -15.75
C ALA A 356 -1.08 -14.74 -17.17
N MET A 357 0.17 -14.29 -17.31
CA MET A 357 0.79 -14.08 -18.62
C MET A 357 1.12 -15.38 -19.36
N THR A 358 1.05 -16.53 -18.69
CA THR A 358 1.20 -17.86 -19.32
C THR A 358 -0.13 -18.60 -19.44
N ALA A 359 -1.09 -18.32 -18.56
CA ALA A 359 -2.41 -18.93 -18.58
C ALA A 359 -3.34 -18.29 -19.63
N LEU A 360 -3.12 -17.02 -19.97
CA LEU A 360 -3.90 -16.29 -20.97
C LEU A 360 -3.14 -16.17 -22.29
N THR A 361 -3.87 -16.26 -23.40
CA THR A 361 -3.32 -16.12 -24.76
C THR A 361 -3.56 -14.71 -25.28
N ASP A 362 -2.53 -14.07 -25.86
CA ASP A 362 -2.65 -12.72 -26.43
C ASP A 362 -3.64 -12.71 -27.61
N GLY A 363 -4.62 -11.81 -27.56
CA GLY A 363 -5.72 -11.66 -28.50
C GLY A 363 -7.00 -12.40 -28.13
N ASP A 364 -6.94 -13.41 -27.25
CA ASP A 364 -8.11 -14.21 -26.90
C ASP A 364 -9.14 -13.40 -26.11
N PRO A 365 -10.44 -13.53 -26.39
CA PRO A 365 -11.45 -12.81 -25.64
C PRO A 365 -11.62 -13.40 -24.24
N VAL A 366 -11.35 -12.59 -23.22
CA VAL A 366 -11.48 -12.95 -21.81
C VAL A 366 -12.51 -12.05 -21.13
N THR A 367 -13.19 -12.60 -20.13
CA THR A 367 -14.12 -11.87 -19.26
C THR A 367 -13.50 -11.77 -17.89
N VAL A 368 -13.34 -10.53 -17.41
CA VAL A 368 -12.81 -10.22 -16.09
C VAL A 368 -13.96 -9.82 -15.18
N ASP A 369 -14.13 -10.51 -14.06
CA ASP A 369 -15.01 -10.12 -12.96
C ASP A 369 -14.15 -9.66 -11.79
N GLY A 370 -14.02 -8.33 -11.68
CA GLY A 370 -13.24 -7.69 -10.64
C GLY A 370 -13.92 -7.69 -9.26
N THR A 371 -15.20 -8.10 -9.20
CA THR A 371 -15.96 -8.24 -7.95
C THR A 371 -15.65 -9.57 -7.27
N HIS A 372 -15.64 -10.66 -8.06
CA HIS A 372 -15.39 -12.01 -7.56
C HIS A 372 -13.93 -12.46 -7.73
N GLY A 373 -13.10 -11.68 -8.43
CA GLY A 373 -11.68 -12.00 -8.60
C GLY A 373 -11.46 -13.11 -9.63
N THR A 374 -12.32 -13.22 -10.65
CA THR A 374 -12.30 -14.33 -11.61
C THR A 374 -12.06 -13.86 -13.04
N ILE A 375 -11.34 -14.68 -13.81
CA ILE A 375 -11.17 -14.50 -15.25
C ILE A 375 -11.65 -15.76 -15.96
N SER A 376 -12.49 -15.60 -16.96
CA SER A 376 -13.12 -16.70 -17.71
C SER A 376 -13.13 -16.44 -19.22
N GLY A 377 -13.27 -17.49 -20.02
CA GLY A 377 -13.17 -17.41 -21.49
C GLY A 377 -11.73 -17.32 -22.00
N GLY A 378 -11.51 -17.65 -23.27
CA GLY A 378 -10.19 -17.95 -23.84
C GLY A 378 -10.11 -19.43 -24.25
N HIS A 379 -9.19 -19.80 -25.13
CA HIS A 379 -9.00 -21.21 -25.50
C HIS A 379 -8.10 -21.89 -24.45
N HIS A 380 -8.55 -23.03 -23.90
CA HIS A 380 -7.67 -23.90 -23.12
C HIS A 380 -6.52 -24.39 -24.03
N ARG A 381 -5.27 -24.23 -23.57
CA ARG A 381 -4.13 -24.95 -24.15
C ARG A 381 -4.01 -26.34 -23.55
#